data_AF-S3DCR5-F1
#
_entry.id   AF-S3DCR5-F1
#
_cell.length_a   1.000
_cell.length_b   1.000
_cell.length_c   1.000
_cell.angle_alpha   90.00
_cell.angle_beta   90.00
_cell.angle_gamma   90.00
#
_symmetry.space_group_name_H-M   'P 1'
#
loop_
_entity.id
_entity.type
_entity.pdbx_description
1 polymer ?
#
loop_
_entity_poly.entity_id
_entity_poly.type
_entity_poly.pdbx_seq_one_letter_code
_entity_poly.pdbx_strand_id
1 'polypeptide(L)'
;MAVNRVVSNFRNIPLRPFMRKTGYNLLIFASWVPAVIFFNENIGETTKITGASMYPYLNTSYNESRKKDLCWVNKWNPGTGLERGMLVSFWSPSHPDVLAVKRIIAIEGDRVFSRAPYPAPIADIPAGHVWVEGDNRDGNKSLDSNHYGPIPISLIQGKVTHVLRPWASSGPIKWAEFRGRTKVIRGRKEDALQWA
;
A
#
# COMPACT_ATOMS: atom_id res chain seq x y z
N MET A 1 -69.20 5.89 18.73
CA MET A 1 -68.93 4.78 17.80
C MET A 1 -67.91 5.21 16.73
N ALA A 2 -66.60 5.26 17.00
CA ALA A 2 -65.62 5.59 15.94
C ALA A 2 -64.15 5.18 16.24
N VAL A 3 -63.88 4.28 17.20
CA VAL A 3 -62.48 3.98 17.60
C VAL A 3 -61.97 2.65 17.01
N ASN A 4 -62.85 1.76 16.54
CA ASN A 4 -62.45 0.40 16.13
C ASN A 4 -62.09 0.23 14.65
N ARG A 5 -62.01 1.32 13.84
CA ARG A 5 -61.80 1.20 12.39
C ARG A 5 -60.36 1.40 11.92
N VAL A 6 -59.45 1.85 12.78
CA VAL A 6 -58.06 2.18 12.39
C VAL A 6 -57.10 1.01 12.60
N VAL A 7 -57.43 0.05 13.48
CA VAL A 7 -56.52 -1.05 13.86
C VAL A 7 -56.57 -2.24 12.89
N SER A 8 -57.55 -2.31 11.98
CA SER A 8 -57.70 -3.43 11.05
C SER A 8 -56.82 -3.36 9.80
N ASN A 9 -56.21 -2.21 9.49
CA ASN A 9 -55.53 -1.99 8.20
C ASN A 9 -54.04 -2.38 8.18
N PHE A 10 -53.44 -2.79 9.30
CA PHE A 10 -52.04 -3.23 9.35
C PHE A 10 -51.85 -4.74 9.26
N ARG A 11 -52.94 -5.54 9.17
CA ARG A 11 -52.85 -7.00 9.30
C ARG A 11 -52.51 -7.76 8.00
N ASN A 12 -52.46 -7.08 6.86
CA ASN A 12 -52.31 -7.71 5.53
C ASN A 12 -51.15 -7.13 4.69
N ILE A 13 -49.99 -6.83 5.30
CA ILE A 13 -48.76 -6.71 4.51
C ILE A 13 -48.31 -8.13 4.19
N PRO A 14 -48.20 -8.55 2.91
CA PRO A 14 -47.79 -9.90 2.56
C PRO A 14 -46.28 -10.07 2.88
N LEU A 15 -46.00 -10.40 4.14
CA LEU A 15 -44.65 -10.63 4.68
C LEU A 15 -43.92 -11.77 3.95
N ARG A 16 -44.63 -12.76 3.42
CA ARG A 16 -44.04 -13.95 2.77
C ARG A 16 -43.30 -13.65 1.44
N PRO A 17 -43.88 -12.96 0.45
CA PRO A 17 -43.16 -12.59 -0.77
C PRO A 17 -42.09 -11.53 -0.53
N PHE A 18 -42.30 -10.61 0.43
CA PHE A 18 -41.30 -9.61 0.80
C PHE A 18 -40.07 -10.27 1.44
N MET A 19 -40.23 -11.17 2.41
CA MET A 19 -39.09 -11.86 3.03
C MET A 19 -38.36 -12.81 2.06
N ARG A 20 -39.06 -13.50 1.15
CA ARG A 20 -38.39 -14.31 0.11
C ARG A 20 -37.59 -13.45 -0.86
N LYS A 21 -38.13 -12.32 -1.31
CA LYS A 21 -37.47 -11.42 -2.27
C LYS A 21 -36.28 -10.70 -1.64
N THR A 22 -36.42 -10.26 -0.39
CA THR A 22 -35.31 -9.68 0.40
C THR A 22 -34.24 -10.72 0.72
N GLY A 23 -34.62 -11.93 1.10
CA GLY A 23 -33.68 -13.04 1.34
C GLY A 23 -32.91 -13.44 0.08
N TYR A 24 -33.58 -13.53 -1.07
CA TYR A 24 -32.94 -13.80 -2.35
C TYR A 24 -31.93 -12.71 -2.75
N ASN A 25 -32.30 -11.44 -2.58
CA ASN A 25 -31.39 -10.33 -2.85
C ASN A 25 -30.18 -10.35 -1.90
N LEU A 26 -30.36 -10.68 -0.62
CA LEU A 26 -29.27 -10.85 0.34
C LEU A 26 -28.31 -11.98 -0.05
N LEU A 27 -28.83 -13.11 -0.55
CA LEU A 27 -28.00 -14.20 -1.05
C LEU A 27 -27.20 -13.78 -2.28
N ILE A 28 -27.78 -12.99 -3.19
CA ILE A 28 -27.05 -12.40 -4.30
C ILE A 28 -25.92 -11.50 -3.77
N PHE A 29 -26.21 -10.57 -2.86
CA PHE A 29 -25.16 -9.72 -2.29
C PHE A 29 -24.06 -10.52 -1.57
N ALA A 30 -24.44 -11.55 -0.80
CA ALA A 30 -23.50 -12.44 -0.13
C ALA A 30 -22.61 -13.20 -1.13
N SER A 31 -23.14 -13.59 -2.29
CA SER A 31 -22.35 -14.25 -3.34
C SER A 31 -21.27 -13.35 -3.96
N TRP A 32 -21.44 -12.02 -3.89
CA TRP A 32 -20.43 -11.06 -4.34
C TRP A 32 -19.32 -10.82 -3.30
N VAL A 33 -19.51 -11.22 -2.03
CA VAL A 33 -18.51 -10.99 -0.97
C VAL A 33 -17.17 -11.68 -1.29
N PRO A 34 -17.11 -12.97 -1.66
CA PRO A 34 -15.84 -13.60 -2.06
C PRO A 34 -15.19 -12.92 -3.27
N ALA A 35 -15.98 -12.44 -4.23
CA ALA A 35 -15.47 -11.74 -5.40
C ALA A 35 -14.81 -10.39 -5.02
N VAL A 36 -15.41 -9.65 -4.09
CA VAL A 36 -14.83 -8.40 -3.57
C VAL A 36 -13.57 -8.67 -2.75
N ILE A 37 -13.56 -9.71 -1.93
CA ILE A 37 -12.36 -10.13 -1.18
C ILE A 37 -11.23 -10.48 -2.15
N PHE A 38 -11.50 -11.35 -3.13
CA PHE A 38 -10.53 -11.74 -4.15
C PHE A 38 -9.97 -10.52 -4.91
N PHE A 39 -10.84 -9.57 -5.27
CA PHE A 39 -10.44 -8.34 -5.94
C PHE A 39 -9.48 -7.50 -5.08
N ASN A 40 -9.80 -7.31 -3.81
CA ASN A 40 -8.96 -6.54 -2.88
C ASN A 40 -7.63 -7.23 -2.56
N GLU A 41 -7.60 -8.56 -2.59
CA GLU A 41 -6.39 -9.35 -2.36
C GLU A 41 -5.47 -9.41 -3.57
N ASN A 42 -6.01 -9.50 -4.80
CA ASN A 42 -5.22 -9.78 -6.00
C ASN A 42 -5.03 -8.59 -6.95
N ILE A 43 -6.00 -7.67 -7.01
CA ILE A 43 -6.01 -6.60 -8.02
C ILE A 43 -5.54 -5.29 -7.40
N GLY A 44 -6.18 -4.86 -6.32
CA GLY A 44 -5.74 -3.64 -5.66
C GLY A 44 -6.49 -3.33 -4.38
N GLU A 45 -5.80 -2.61 -3.51
CA GLU A 45 -6.28 -2.25 -2.18
C GLU A 45 -6.10 -0.76 -1.93
N THR A 46 -6.99 -0.17 -1.15
CA THR A 46 -6.81 1.19 -0.65
C THR A 46 -6.07 1.16 0.70
N THR A 47 -4.80 1.60 0.72
CA THR A 47 -4.00 1.66 1.95
C THR A 47 -4.04 3.06 2.56
N LYS A 48 -4.32 3.15 3.86
CA LYS A 48 -4.26 4.40 4.63
C LYS A 48 -2.86 4.60 5.17
N ILE A 49 -2.20 5.68 4.77
CA ILE A 49 -0.86 6.02 5.23
C ILE A 49 -0.99 6.80 6.53
N THR A 50 -0.56 6.19 7.62
CA THR A 50 -0.63 6.77 8.97
C THR A 50 0.71 7.31 9.47
N GLY A 51 1.81 6.81 8.91
CA GLY A 51 3.17 7.13 9.34
C GLY A 51 3.72 8.42 8.72
N ALA A 52 4.77 8.96 9.34
CA ALA A 52 5.49 10.13 8.87
C ALA A 52 6.63 9.78 7.89
N SER A 53 6.86 8.51 7.57
CA SER A 53 8.07 8.10 6.83
C SER A 53 8.11 8.54 5.38
N MET A 54 6.94 8.81 4.78
CA MET A 54 6.83 9.29 3.40
C MET A 54 6.66 10.81 3.32
N TYR A 55 6.74 11.53 4.44
CA TYR A 55 6.76 12.99 4.46
C TYR A 55 8.04 13.51 3.79
N PRO A 56 8.01 14.56 2.96
CA PRO A 56 6.89 15.45 2.64
C PRO A 56 6.04 15.00 1.45
N TYR A 57 6.38 13.90 0.77
CA TYR A 57 5.71 13.49 -0.47
C TYR A 57 4.30 12.96 -0.24
N LEU A 58 4.12 12.14 0.79
CA LEU A 58 2.83 11.69 1.29
C LEU A 58 2.67 12.14 2.74
N ASN A 59 1.42 12.39 3.13
CA ASN A 59 0.99 12.81 4.45
C ASN A 59 1.55 14.20 4.85
N THR A 60 1.36 15.19 3.98
CA THR A 60 1.86 16.57 4.16
C THR A 60 1.35 17.26 5.42
N SER A 61 0.18 16.85 5.93
CA SER A 61 -0.48 17.45 7.09
C SER A 61 -0.39 16.61 8.37
N TYR A 62 0.60 15.71 8.47
CA TYR A 62 0.79 14.81 9.63
C TYR A 62 0.73 15.51 11.01
N ASN A 63 1.24 16.75 11.11
CA ASN A 63 1.25 17.52 12.36
C ASN A 63 0.00 18.39 12.57
N GLU A 64 -0.76 18.70 11.52
CA GLU A 64 -1.82 19.73 11.54
C GLU A 64 -3.23 19.14 11.45
N SER A 65 -3.40 17.96 10.83
CA SER A 65 -4.72 17.35 10.62
C SER A 65 -4.68 15.85 10.86
N ARG A 66 -5.70 15.29 11.51
CA ARG A 66 -5.91 13.82 11.64
C ARG A 66 -6.26 13.15 10.29
N LYS A 67 -6.20 13.88 9.19
CA LYS A 67 -6.51 13.38 7.85
C LYS A 67 -5.33 12.54 7.36
N LYS A 68 -5.60 11.26 7.13
CA LYS A 68 -4.65 10.29 6.61
C LYS A 68 -4.79 10.22 5.10
N ASP A 69 -3.67 10.18 4.39
CA ASP A 69 -3.68 10.00 2.95
C ASP A 69 -4.13 8.59 2.62
N LEU A 70 -5.05 8.49 1.67
CA LEU A 70 -5.52 7.21 1.14
C LEU A 70 -4.88 7.01 -0.21
N CYS A 71 -4.12 5.94 -0.37
CA CYS A 71 -3.46 5.63 -1.63
C CYS A 71 -4.00 4.34 -2.23
N TRP A 72 -4.01 4.28 -3.55
CA TRP A 72 -4.31 3.08 -4.32
C TRP A 72 -3.04 2.26 -4.51
N VAL A 73 -3.10 1.01 -4.05
CA VAL A 73 -2.06 0.01 -4.23
C VAL A 73 -2.50 -0.96 -5.31
N ASN A 74 -1.75 -1.02 -6.40
CA ASN A 74 -1.91 -2.03 -7.43
C ASN A 74 -1.16 -3.30 -7.00
N LYS A 75 -1.90 -4.39 -6.76
CA LYS A 75 -1.35 -5.70 -6.36
C LYS A 75 -1.15 -6.65 -7.53
N TRP A 76 -1.51 -6.23 -8.74
CA TRP A 76 -1.28 -7.03 -9.93
C TRP A 76 0.21 -7.16 -10.23
N ASN A 77 0.75 -8.38 -10.19
CA ASN A 77 2.15 -8.72 -10.45
C ASN A 77 3.15 -7.78 -9.74
N PRO A 78 3.19 -7.77 -8.40
CA PRO A 78 3.86 -6.74 -7.61
C PRO A 78 5.37 -6.70 -7.86
N GLY A 79 5.99 -7.86 -8.12
CA GLY A 79 7.43 -7.98 -8.33
C GLY A 79 7.94 -7.68 -9.74
N THR A 80 7.05 -7.54 -10.73
CA THR A 80 7.47 -7.30 -12.12
C THR A 80 7.60 -5.82 -12.42
N GLY A 81 8.55 -5.39 -13.26
CA GLY A 81 8.66 -3.98 -13.68
C GLY A 81 8.83 -3.01 -12.51
N LEU A 82 9.69 -3.35 -11.55
CA LEU A 82 10.08 -2.47 -10.46
C LEU A 82 11.18 -1.53 -10.94
N GLU A 83 10.96 -0.24 -10.75
CA GLU A 83 11.91 0.79 -11.13
C GLU A 83 12.26 1.68 -9.94
N ARG A 84 13.42 2.34 -10.05
CA ARG A 84 13.89 3.30 -9.06
C ARG A 84 12.91 4.47 -9.00
N GLY A 85 12.62 4.92 -7.79
CA GLY A 85 11.67 5.99 -7.50
C GLY A 85 10.23 5.52 -7.30
N MET A 86 9.87 4.28 -7.67
CA MET A 86 8.53 3.74 -7.42
C MET A 86 8.25 3.56 -5.93
N LEU A 87 6.98 3.68 -5.53
CA LEU A 87 6.54 3.41 -4.17
C LEU A 87 5.95 2.01 -4.10
N VAL A 88 6.30 1.29 -3.05
CA VAL A 88 5.84 -0.08 -2.82
C VAL A 88 5.30 -0.23 -1.41
N SER A 89 4.25 -1.06 -1.29
CA SER A 89 3.80 -1.59 -0.02
C SER A 89 4.39 -2.98 0.19
N PHE A 90 4.89 -3.25 1.40
CA PHE A 90 5.47 -4.54 1.75
C PHE A 90 5.31 -4.81 3.24
N TRP A 91 5.42 -6.08 3.62
CA TRP A 91 5.47 -6.47 5.02
C TRP A 91 6.83 -6.15 5.62
N SER A 92 6.83 -5.38 6.71
CA SER A 92 8.07 -4.94 7.35
C SER A 92 8.84 -6.13 7.94
N PRO A 93 10.11 -6.37 7.56
CA PRO A 93 10.89 -7.50 8.08
C PRO A 93 11.01 -7.54 9.61
N SER A 94 11.10 -6.37 10.26
CA SER A 94 11.16 -6.29 11.72
C SER A 94 9.80 -6.41 12.41
N HIS A 95 8.70 -6.15 11.72
CA HIS A 95 7.34 -6.20 12.28
C HIS A 95 6.39 -6.77 11.21
N PRO A 96 6.26 -8.11 11.12
CA PRO A 96 5.51 -8.79 10.05
C PRO A 96 4.02 -8.46 10.03
N ASP A 97 3.47 -7.91 11.12
CA ASP A 97 2.09 -7.45 11.25
C ASP A 97 1.86 -6.05 10.66
N VAL A 98 2.93 -5.34 10.30
CA VAL A 98 2.88 -3.96 9.81
C VAL A 98 3.20 -3.89 8.32
N LEU A 99 2.21 -3.44 7.55
CA LEU A 99 2.39 -3.08 6.14
C LEU A 99 2.99 -1.67 6.03
N ALA A 100 4.21 -1.61 5.51
CA ALA A 100 4.95 -0.37 5.32
C ALA A 100 4.89 0.09 3.86
N VAL A 101 4.78 1.40 3.66
CA VAL A 101 4.96 2.03 2.35
C VAL A 101 6.28 2.78 2.34
N LYS A 102 7.15 2.43 1.39
CA LYS A 102 8.45 3.06 1.18
C LYS A 102 8.72 3.25 -0.31
N ARG A 103 9.77 3.97 -0.62
CA ARG A 103 10.22 4.21 -1.99
C ARG A 103 11.41 3.33 -2.35
N ILE A 104 11.40 2.75 -3.53
CA ILE A 104 12.54 2.03 -4.10
C ILE A 104 13.61 3.04 -4.47
N ILE A 105 14.78 2.92 -3.86
CA ILE A 105 15.96 3.72 -4.19
C ILE A 105 16.85 2.97 -5.17
N ALA A 106 16.98 1.66 -4.96
CA ALA A 106 17.84 0.81 -5.77
C ALA A 106 17.24 -0.58 -5.96
N ILE A 107 17.63 -1.22 -7.05
CA ILE A 107 17.17 -2.55 -7.46
C ILE A 107 18.36 -3.51 -7.58
N GLU A 108 18.09 -4.78 -7.86
CA GLU A 108 19.11 -5.79 -8.12
C GLU A 108 20.27 -5.30 -8.99
N GLY A 109 21.50 -5.56 -8.52
CA GLY A 109 22.75 -5.17 -9.17
C GLY A 109 23.23 -3.76 -8.82
N ASP A 110 22.40 -2.94 -8.19
CA ASP A 110 22.83 -1.63 -7.72
C ASP A 110 23.69 -1.70 -6.46
N ARG A 111 24.44 -0.62 -6.25
CA ARG A 111 25.21 -0.36 -5.04
C ARG A 111 24.77 0.95 -4.42
N VAL A 112 24.37 0.92 -3.16
CA VAL A 112 23.80 2.07 -2.43
C VAL A 112 24.74 2.50 -1.31
N PHE A 113 24.93 3.80 -1.15
CA PHE A 113 25.59 4.34 0.05
C PHE A 113 24.59 4.37 1.20
N SER A 114 24.69 3.37 2.08
CA SER A 114 23.84 3.22 3.26
C SER A 114 24.21 4.23 4.35
N ARG A 115 23.26 4.47 5.25
CA ARG A 115 23.42 5.28 6.45
C ARG A 115 23.40 4.38 7.68
N ALA A 116 23.94 4.88 8.79
CA ALA A 116 23.75 4.26 10.09
C ALA A 116 22.24 4.07 10.36
N PRO A 117 21.81 2.92 10.90
CA PRO A 117 22.61 1.91 11.61
C PRO A 117 23.14 0.75 10.75
N TYR A 118 23.06 0.79 9.43
CA TYR A 118 23.54 -0.30 8.59
C TYR A 118 25.06 -0.55 8.80
N PRO A 119 25.53 -1.81 8.92
CA PRO A 119 26.90 -2.10 9.34
C PRO A 119 27.96 -1.70 8.31
N ALA A 120 27.60 -1.69 7.02
CA ALA A 120 28.50 -1.30 5.94
C ALA A 120 28.21 0.14 5.48
N PRO A 121 29.21 0.89 4.99
CA PRO A 121 28.97 2.20 4.35
C PRO A 121 28.34 2.07 2.95
N ILE A 122 28.44 0.88 2.36
CA ILE A 122 27.97 0.56 1.03
C ILE A 122 27.23 -0.78 1.09
N ALA A 123 26.02 -0.81 0.55
CA ALA A 123 25.20 -2.00 0.42
C ALA A 123 25.09 -2.40 -1.05
N ASP A 124 25.49 -3.64 -1.35
CA ASP A 124 25.27 -4.27 -2.65
C ASP A 124 23.89 -4.93 -2.65
N ILE A 125 23.10 -4.71 -3.71
CA ILE A 125 21.73 -5.23 -3.81
C ILE A 125 21.74 -6.54 -4.60
N PRO A 126 21.49 -7.69 -3.94
CA PRO A 126 21.51 -8.99 -4.61
C PRO A 126 20.33 -9.15 -5.57
N ALA A 127 20.41 -10.17 -6.42
CA ALA A 127 19.32 -10.55 -7.31
C ALA A 127 18.01 -10.79 -6.53
N GLY A 128 16.89 -10.35 -7.09
CA GLY A 128 15.58 -10.53 -6.45
C GLY A 128 15.34 -9.69 -5.19
N HIS A 129 16.22 -8.72 -4.90
CA HIS A 129 16.08 -7.79 -3.77
C HIS A 129 15.98 -6.33 -4.24
N VAL A 130 15.44 -5.49 -3.37
CA VAL A 130 15.36 -4.04 -3.56
C VAL A 130 15.78 -3.30 -2.30
N TRP A 131 16.31 -2.10 -2.46
CA TRP A 131 16.59 -1.18 -1.36
C TRP A 131 15.50 -0.13 -1.29
N VAL A 132 14.86 -0.01 -0.12
CA VAL A 132 13.75 0.92 0.08
C VAL A 132 14.05 1.93 1.19
N GLU A 133 13.71 3.19 0.96
CA GLU A 133 13.87 4.27 1.93
C GLU A 133 12.58 5.07 2.09
N GLY A 134 12.43 5.69 3.27
CA GLY A 134 11.42 6.72 3.48
C GLY A 134 11.86 8.05 2.87
N ASP A 135 10.91 8.88 2.45
CA ASP A 135 11.19 10.23 1.97
C ASP A 135 11.54 11.20 3.13
N ASN A 136 11.19 10.84 4.37
CA ASN A 136 11.42 11.67 5.54
C ASN A 136 12.91 11.92 5.81
N ARG A 137 13.23 13.13 6.27
CA ARG A 137 14.58 13.54 6.65
C ARG A 137 14.98 12.98 8.01
N ASP A 138 14.01 12.76 8.90
CA ASP A 138 14.25 12.21 10.23
C ASP A 138 14.36 10.68 10.17
N GLY A 139 15.59 10.15 10.21
CA GLY A 139 15.85 8.70 10.20
C GLY A 139 15.18 7.96 11.36
N ASN A 140 15.07 8.60 12.53
CA ASN A 140 14.41 8.01 13.70
C ASN A 140 12.89 7.85 13.55
N LYS A 141 12.27 8.48 12.53
CA LYS A 141 10.83 8.38 12.24
C LYS A 141 10.53 7.43 11.07
N SER A 142 11.54 6.78 10.53
CA SER A 142 11.41 5.86 9.40
C SER A 142 12.30 4.63 9.62
N LEU A 143 11.68 3.50 9.95
CA LEU A 143 12.34 2.21 9.77
C LEU A 143 12.32 1.84 8.28
N ASP A 144 13.50 1.63 7.70
CA ASP A 144 13.74 1.44 6.27
C ASP A 144 14.90 0.45 6.02
N SER A 145 15.35 0.32 4.77
CA SER A 145 16.47 -0.59 4.44
C SER A 145 17.79 -0.24 5.12
N ASN A 146 17.99 0.99 5.65
CA ASN A 146 19.17 1.26 6.47
C ASN A 146 19.13 0.50 7.82
N HIS A 147 17.96 0.03 8.24
CA HIS A 147 17.77 -0.78 9.45
C HIS A 147 17.65 -2.27 9.13
N TYR A 148 16.92 -2.61 8.07
CA TYR A 148 16.62 -4.01 7.72
C TYR A 148 17.62 -4.63 6.75
N GLY A 149 18.28 -3.81 5.94
CA GLY A 149 19.00 -4.22 4.74
C GLY A 149 18.10 -4.28 3.48
N PRO A 150 18.62 -4.88 2.40
CA PRO A 150 17.86 -5.14 1.18
C PRO A 150 16.67 -6.06 1.48
N ILE A 151 15.49 -5.75 0.93
CA ILE A 151 14.30 -6.56 1.11
C ILE A 151 14.06 -7.44 -0.13
N PRO A 152 13.65 -8.71 0.04
CA PRO A 152 13.29 -9.55 -1.10
C PRO A 152 12.00 -9.03 -1.75
N ILE A 153 11.93 -9.14 -3.07
CA ILE A 153 10.77 -8.71 -3.87
C ILE A 153 9.49 -9.46 -3.48
N SER A 154 9.60 -10.66 -2.92
CA SER A 154 8.47 -11.46 -2.43
C SER A 154 7.70 -10.83 -1.27
N LEU A 155 8.32 -9.93 -0.49
CA LEU A 155 7.62 -9.20 0.58
C LEU A 155 6.72 -8.08 0.04
N ILE A 156 6.94 -7.66 -1.21
CA ILE A 156 6.19 -6.58 -1.85
C ILE A 156 4.77 -7.06 -2.15
N GLN A 157 3.80 -6.41 -1.53
CA GLN A 157 2.38 -6.67 -1.73
C GLN A 157 1.85 -5.94 -2.96
N GLY A 158 2.36 -4.75 -3.25
CA GLY A 158 1.90 -3.98 -4.40
C GLY A 158 2.63 -2.66 -4.60
N LYS A 159 2.30 -2.01 -5.72
CA LYS A 159 2.86 -0.72 -6.13
C LYS A 159 1.86 0.38 -5.82
N VAL A 160 2.31 1.42 -5.13
CA VAL A 160 1.47 2.59 -4.86
C VAL A 160 1.50 3.49 -6.08
N THR A 161 0.36 3.62 -6.75
CA THR A 161 0.27 4.31 -8.06
C THR A 161 -0.51 5.61 -8.01
N HIS A 162 -1.52 5.72 -7.16
CA HIS A 162 -2.38 6.91 -7.09
C HIS A 162 -2.63 7.33 -5.66
N VAL A 163 -2.71 8.63 -5.43
CA VAL A 163 -3.26 9.22 -4.20
C VAL A 163 -4.74 9.44 -4.44
N LEU A 164 -5.59 8.82 -3.63
CA LEU A 164 -7.05 8.93 -3.71
C LEU A 164 -7.57 10.05 -2.81
N ARG A 165 -6.94 10.27 -1.65
CA ARG A 165 -7.29 11.35 -0.71
C ARG A 165 -6.03 11.99 -0.14
N PRO A 166 -6.02 13.31 0.09
CA PRO A 166 -7.13 14.27 -0.06
C PRO A 166 -7.48 14.57 -1.53
N TRP A 167 -8.75 14.86 -1.84
CA TRP A 167 -9.21 15.12 -3.22
C TRP A 167 -8.45 16.27 -3.90
N ALA A 168 -8.05 17.30 -3.13
CA ALA A 168 -7.27 18.43 -3.63
C ALA A 168 -5.87 18.05 -4.15
N SER A 169 -5.31 16.92 -3.69
CA SER A 169 -4.01 16.40 -4.12
C SER A 169 -4.13 14.98 -4.68
N SER A 170 -5.34 14.60 -5.11
CA SER A 170 -5.56 13.30 -5.73
C SER A 170 -4.98 13.26 -7.14
N GLY A 171 -4.37 12.14 -7.50
CA GLY A 171 -3.70 12.01 -8.79
C GLY A 171 -2.69 10.88 -8.85
N PRO A 172 -2.12 10.63 -10.03
CA PRO A 172 -1.06 9.66 -10.20
C PRO A 172 0.22 10.10 -9.48
N ILE A 173 0.90 9.14 -8.87
CA ILE A 173 2.17 9.34 -8.21
C ILE A 173 3.26 9.51 -9.28
N LYS A 174 3.86 10.70 -9.33
CA LYS A 174 4.97 11.04 -10.22
C LYS A 174 6.29 10.49 -9.69
N TRP A 175 6.46 9.17 -9.75
CA TRP A 175 7.67 8.50 -9.28
C TRP A 175 8.91 8.79 -10.15
N ALA A 176 8.74 9.05 -11.45
CA ALA A 176 9.84 9.31 -12.37
C ALA A 176 10.57 10.65 -12.12
N GLU A 177 9.89 11.64 -11.55
CA GLU A 177 10.46 12.94 -11.22
C GLU A 177 11.27 12.92 -9.90
N PHE A 178 11.25 11.79 -9.19
CA PHE A 178 11.91 11.68 -7.89
C PHE A 178 13.44 11.73 -8.02
N ARG A 179 14.05 12.71 -7.33
CA ARG A 179 15.50 12.79 -7.15
C ARG A 179 15.86 12.44 -5.71
N GLY A 180 16.28 11.20 -5.51
CA GLY A 180 16.75 10.71 -4.21
C GLY A 180 18.01 11.42 -3.75
N ARG A 181 18.14 11.58 -2.43
CA ARG A 181 19.37 12.11 -1.79
C ARG A 181 20.47 11.05 -1.71
N THR A 182 20.06 9.79 -1.66
CA THR A 182 20.95 8.65 -1.47
C THR A 182 21.69 8.39 -2.78
N LYS A 183 23.02 8.34 -2.69
CA LYS A 183 23.86 8.06 -3.85
C LYS A 183 23.72 6.58 -4.21
N VAL A 184 23.44 6.31 -5.48
CA VAL A 184 23.31 4.96 -6.02
C VAL A 184 24.25 4.85 -7.20
N ILE A 185 25.15 3.88 -7.15
CA ILE A 185 25.94 3.45 -8.29
C ILE A 185 25.08 2.42 -9.03
N ARG A 186 24.66 2.77 -10.24
CA ARG A 186 23.81 1.91 -11.06
C ARG A 186 24.65 0.77 -11.62
N GLY A 187 24.38 -0.44 -11.19
CA GLY A 187 25.00 -1.64 -11.76
C GLY A 187 24.12 -2.25 -12.86
N ARG A 188 24.65 -3.28 -13.52
CA ARG A 188 23.89 -4.08 -14.47
C ARG A 188 23.22 -5.23 -13.73
N LYS A 189 22.07 -5.70 -14.23
CA LYS A 189 21.38 -6.88 -13.68
C LYS A 189 22.27 -8.13 -13.66
N GLU A 190 23.19 -8.23 -14.62
CA GLU A 190 24.15 -9.34 -14.73
C GLU A 190 25.09 -9.39 -13.52
N ASP A 191 25.44 -8.23 -12.96
CA ASP A 191 26.31 -8.11 -11.79
C ASP A 191 25.60 -8.66 -10.53
N ALA A 192 24.28 -8.55 -10.47
CA ALA A 192 23.46 -9.05 -9.35
C ALA A 192 23.52 -10.56 -9.17
N LEU A 193 23.69 -11.31 -10.28
CA LEU A 193 23.77 -12.78 -10.27
C LEU A 193 25.10 -13.29 -9.73
N GLN A 194 26.15 -12.46 -9.74
CA GLN A 194 27.47 -12.82 -9.21
C GLN A 194 27.52 -12.73 -7.68
N TRP A 195 26.53 -12.11 -7.05
CA TRP A 195 26.45 -11.88 -5.61
C TRP A 195 25.35 -12.72 -4.92
N ALA A 196 24.62 -13.54 -5.68
CA ALA A 196 23.61 -14.47 -5.17
C ALA A 196 24.24 -15.78 -4.69
#